data_AF-A0A8E0VLR4-F1
#
_entry.id   AF-A0A8E0VLR4-F1
#
_cell.length_a   1.000
_cell.length_b   1.000
_cell.length_c   1.000
_cell.angle_alpha   90.00
_cell.angle_beta   90.00
_cell.angle_gamma   90.00
#
_symmetry.space_group_name_H-M   'P 1'
#
loop_
_entity.id
_entity.type
_entity.pdbx_description
1 polymer ?
#
loop_
_entity_poly.entity_id
_entity_poly.type
_entity_poly.pdbx_seq_one_letter_code
_entity_poly.pdbx_strand_id
1 'polypeptide(L)'
;MFYGYVSGAGERIENTMEAFKNAVDLGSDMLELDCHLTKDGEVVVLHDSDLERTTGVKTEVHKLTYAELPPCLSDLEIQFKPGQLKSSNFPI
;
A
#
# COMPACT_ATOMS: atom_id res chain seq x y z
N MET A 1 9.92 -12.67 20.75
CA MET A 1 8.72 -12.09 20.11
C MET A 1 9.23 -11.05 19.12
N PHE A 2 9.43 -11.45 17.86
CA PHE A 2 9.83 -10.53 16.79
C PHE A 2 8.54 -10.01 16.15
N TYR A 3 8.22 -8.73 16.31
CA TYR A 3 7.13 -8.09 15.58
C TYR A 3 7.70 -7.61 14.24
N GLY A 4 7.53 -8.41 13.19
CA GLY A 4 7.83 -7.98 11.82
C GLY A 4 6.66 -7.17 11.27
N TYR A 5 6.80 -5.85 11.22
CA TYR A 5 5.90 -4.98 10.45
C TYR A 5 6.36 -5.03 8.99
N VAL A 6 5.69 -5.82 8.16
CA VAL A 6 5.93 -5.82 6.72
C VAL A 6 4.82 -5.01 6.05
N SER A 7 4.87 -3.70 6.27
CA SER A 7 4.50 -2.78 5.19
C SER A 7 5.59 -3.01 4.13
N GLY A 8 5.26 -3.79 3.11
CA GLY A 8 6.20 -4.40 2.16
C GLY A 8 7.09 -3.46 1.36
N ALA A 9 7.20 -2.18 1.72
CA ALA A 9 8.10 -1.22 1.11
C ALA A 9 9.58 -1.62 1.31
N GLY A 10 9.90 -2.38 2.36
CA GLY A 10 11.28 -2.74 2.75
C GLY A 10 12.16 -3.43 1.69
N GLU A 11 11.57 -4.29 0.86
CA GLU A 11 12.35 -5.14 -0.05
C GLU A 11 11.74 -5.30 -1.45
N ARG A 12 10.44 -4.98 -1.62
CA ARG A 12 9.68 -5.19 -2.87
C ARG A 12 8.60 -4.09 -3.03
N ILE A 13 7.90 -4.08 -4.16
CA ILE A 13 6.75 -3.18 -4.35
C ILE A 13 5.66 -3.57 -3.36
N GLU A 14 5.17 -2.62 -2.59
CA GLU A 14 4.09 -2.79 -1.61
C GLU A 14 2.83 -3.42 -2.23
N ASN A 15 2.06 -4.15 -1.44
CA ASN A 15 0.79 -4.77 -1.85
C ASN A 15 0.87 -5.72 -3.06
N THR A 16 2.05 -6.25 -3.36
CA THR A 16 2.23 -7.28 -4.38
C THR A 16 2.23 -8.68 -3.78
N MET A 17 1.74 -9.66 -4.56
CA MET A 17 1.83 -11.07 -4.19
C MET A 17 3.27 -11.55 -3.95
N GLU A 18 4.25 -10.91 -4.60
CA GLU A 18 5.65 -11.22 -4.41
C GLU A 18 6.16 -10.76 -3.03
N ALA A 19 5.76 -9.56 -2.59
CA ALA A 19 6.05 -9.08 -1.25
C ALA A 19 5.45 -10.01 -0.17
N PHE A 20 4.19 -10.46 -0.36
CA PHE A 20 3.56 -11.38 0.59
C PHE A 20 4.23 -12.75 0.63
N LYS A 21 4.59 -13.31 -0.53
CA LYS A 21 5.32 -14.59 -0.57
C LYS A 21 6.66 -14.49 0.15
N ASN A 22 7.42 -13.43 -0.10
CA ASN A 22 8.69 -13.18 0.59
C ASN A 22 8.49 -13.06 2.11
N ALA A 23 7.45 -12.34 2.56
CA ALA A 23 7.15 -12.20 3.98
C ALA A 23 6.81 -13.55 4.64
N VAL A 24 6.04 -14.41 3.96
CA VAL A 24 5.73 -15.77 4.41
C VAL A 24 6.99 -16.65 4.44
N ASP A 25 7.82 -16.59 3.41
CA ASP A 25 9.08 -17.37 3.32
C ASP A 25 10.08 -16.98 4.42
N LEU A 26 10.07 -15.70 4.83
CA LEU A 26 10.86 -15.18 5.96
C LEU A 26 10.26 -15.52 7.34
N GLY A 27 9.09 -16.17 7.38
CA GLY A 27 8.44 -16.60 8.62
C GLY A 27 7.66 -15.51 9.34
N SER A 28 7.10 -14.52 8.61
CA SER A 28 6.27 -13.48 9.22
C SER A 28 4.96 -14.05 9.77
N ASP A 29 4.64 -13.73 11.03
CA ASP A 29 3.40 -14.18 11.69
C ASP A 29 2.14 -13.44 11.21
N MET A 30 2.30 -12.25 10.62
CA MET A 30 1.20 -11.38 10.20
C MET A 30 1.56 -10.64 8.91
N LEU A 31 0.56 -10.41 8.06
CA LEU A 31 0.63 -9.53 6.90
C LEU A 31 -0.24 -8.31 7.15
N GLU A 32 0.27 -7.13 6.80
CA GLU A 32 -0.42 -5.85 6.97
C GLU A 32 -0.80 -5.27 5.60
N LEU A 33 -1.99 -4.66 5.55
CA LEU A 33 -2.66 -4.21 4.33
C LEU A 33 -3.55 -3.00 4.66
N ASP A 34 -3.29 -1.87 4.00
CA ASP A 34 -4.20 -0.73 4.03
C ASP A 34 -5.33 -0.91 3.01
N CYS A 35 -6.56 -0.75 3.49
CA CYS A 35 -7.76 -0.93 2.70
C CYS A 35 -8.67 0.30 2.77
N HIS A 36 -9.28 0.64 1.63
CA HIS A 36 -10.32 1.63 1.51
C HIS A 36 -11.58 1.00 0.91
N LEU A 37 -12.73 1.62 1.16
CA LEU A 37 -14.01 1.24 0.54
C LEU A 37 -14.36 2.22 -0.58
N THR A 38 -14.83 1.68 -1.70
CA THR A 38 -15.48 2.46 -2.76
C THR A 38 -16.86 2.93 -2.31
N LYS A 39 -17.46 3.84 -3.08
CA LYS A 39 -18.82 4.35 -2.88
C LYS A 39 -19.88 3.25 -2.87
N ASP A 40 -19.67 2.19 -3.64
CA ASP A 40 -20.53 1.02 -3.76
C ASP A 40 -20.13 -0.14 -2.81
N GLY A 41 -19.13 0.07 -1.94
CA GLY A 41 -18.78 -0.85 -0.85
C GLY A 41 -17.77 -1.95 -1.22
N GLU A 42 -17.12 -1.85 -2.37
CA GLU A 42 -16.03 -2.74 -2.78
C GLU A 42 -14.73 -2.36 -2.04
N VAL A 43 -13.94 -3.37 -1.68
CA VAL A 43 -12.66 -3.19 -0.96
C VAL A 43 -11.53 -2.98 -1.96
N VAL A 44 -10.75 -1.92 -1.75
CA VAL A 44 -9.56 -1.58 -2.54
C VAL A 44 -8.36 -1.54 -1.62
N VAL A 45 -7.30 -2.27 -1.96
CA VAL A 45 -6.00 -2.20 -1.27
C VAL A 45 -5.24 -0.98 -1.78
N LEU A 46 -5.04 0.00 -0.92
CA LEU A 46 -4.37 1.26 -1.21
C LEU A 46 -3.85 1.86 0.10
N HIS A 47 -2.58 2.25 0.14
CA HIS A 47 -2.00 2.88 1.32
C HIS A 47 -2.38 4.36 1.45
N ASP A 48 -2.42 5.07 0.31
CA ASP A 48 -2.66 6.50 0.32
C ASP A 48 -4.15 6.84 0.45
N SER A 49 -4.44 8.01 1.02
CA SER A 49 -5.80 8.51 1.14
C SER A 49 -6.46 8.85 -0.20
N ASP A 50 -5.67 9.04 -1.26
CA ASP A 50 -6.13 9.34 -2.61
C ASP A 50 -5.36 8.55 -3.69
N LEU A 51 -5.87 8.60 -4.91
CA LEU A 51 -5.35 7.86 -6.06
C LEU A 51 -4.22 8.58 -6.81
N GLU A 52 -3.77 9.77 -6.36
CA GLU A 52 -2.89 10.64 -7.15
C GLU A 52 -1.56 9.96 -7.47
N ARG A 53 -0.95 9.28 -6.49
CA ARG A 53 0.33 8.59 -6.70
C ARG A 53 0.18 7.37 -7.59
N THR A 54 -0.90 6.60 -7.42
CA THR A 54 -1.07 5.30 -8.09
C THR A 54 -1.64 5.42 -9.49
N THR A 55 -2.46 6.43 -9.77
CA THR A 55 -3.19 6.56 -11.04
C THR A 55 -3.02 7.92 -11.70
N GLY A 56 -2.35 8.88 -11.05
CA GLY A 56 -2.21 10.26 -11.52
C GLY A 56 -3.47 11.11 -11.34
N VAL A 57 -4.53 10.57 -10.71
CA VAL A 57 -5.82 11.26 -10.54
C VAL A 57 -6.03 11.58 -9.07
N LYS A 58 -6.10 12.87 -8.74
CA LYS A 58 -6.37 13.33 -7.37
C LYS A 58 -7.83 13.13 -6.99
N THR A 59 -8.17 11.95 -6.48
CA THR A 59 -9.51 11.60 -6.00
C THR A 59 -9.44 10.51 -4.94
N GLU A 60 -10.33 10.57 -3.96
CA GLU A 60 -10.44 9.59 -2.86
C GLU A 60 -11.31 8.40 -3.29
N VAL A 61 -10.95 7.20 -2.84
CA VAL A 61 -11.61 5.93 -3.23
C VAL A 61 -13.10 5.92 -2.90
N HIS A 62 -13.51 6.42 -1.73
CA HIS A 62 -14.92 6.41 -1.29
C HIS A 62 -15.85 7.30 -2.13
N LYS A 63 -15.29 8.14 -3.01
CA LYS A 63 -16.06 9.00 -3.92
C LYS A 63 -16.42 8.29 -5.23
N LEU A 64 -15.74 7.18 -5.56
CA LEU A 64 -15.88 6.44 -6.81
C LEU A 64 -16.53 5.08 -6.57
N THR A 65 -17.32 4.61 -7.53
CA THR A 65 -17.67 3.18 -7.63
C THR A 65 -16.49 2.38 -8.16
N TYR A 66 -16.48 1.06 -7.96
CA TYR A 66 -15.38 0.21 -8.45
C TYR A 66 -15.16 0.35 -9.97
N ALA A 67 -16.25 0.46 -10.74
CA ALA A 67 -16.19 0.63 -12.19
C ALA A 67 -15.61 1.99 -12.64
N GLU A 68 -15.59 2.99 -11.76
CA GLU A 68 -15.05 4.33 -12.04
C GLU A 68 -13.56 4.45 -11.68
N LEU A 69 -12.96 3.41 -11.07
CA LEU A 69 -11.56 3.44 -10.68
C LEU A 69 -10.64 3.61 -11.91
N PRO A 70 -9.74 4.61 -11.89
CA PRO A 70 -8.79 4.81 -12.97
C PRO A 70 -7.74 3.69 -13.01
N PRO A 71 -7.12 3.44 -14.19
CA PRO A 71 -6.03 2.49 -14.29
C PRO A 71 -4.81 2.97 -13.51
N CYS A 72 -4.07 2.02 -12.91
CA CYS A 72 -2.78 2.31 -12.29
C CYS A 72 -1.73 2.73 -13.32
N LEU A 73 -0.81 3.60 -12.89
CA LEU A 73 0.40 3.94 -13.64
C LEU A 73 1.31 2.70 -13.76
N SER A 74 2.04 2.60 -14.87
CA SER A 74 3.02 1.53 -15.11
C SER A 74 4.24 1.63 -14.21
N ASP A 75 4.56 2.84 -13.76
CA ASP A 75 5.75 3.17 -13.00
C ASP A 75 5.33 3.93 -11.75
N LEU A 76 5.67 3.38 -10.58
CA LEU A 76 5.40 3.99 -9.27
C LEU A 76 6.70 4.32 -8.57
N GLU A 77 6.74 5.49 -7.94
CA GLU A 77 7.87 5.88 -7.10
C GLU A 77 7.89 5.01 -5.82
N ILE A 78 9.02 4.34 -5.59
CA ILE A 78 9.22 3.49 -4.42
C ILE A 78 9.54 4.39 -3.21
N GLN A 79 8.68 4.35 -2.19
CA GLN A 79 8.82 5.20 -1.01
C GLN A 79 9.90 4.72 -0.02
N PHE A 80 10.32 3.46 -0.12
CA PHE A 80 11.35 2.89 0.72
C PHE A 80 12.66 2.71 -0.03
N LYS A 81 13.74 3.14 0.61
CA LYS A 81 15.10 2.85 0.19
C LYS A 81 15.82 2.18 1.36
N PRO A 82 16.38 0.97 1.18
CA PRO A 82 17.14 0.31 2.23
C PRO A 82 18.21 1.25 2.80
N GLY A 83 18.18 1.46 4.12
CA GLY A 83 19.12 2.34 4.82
C GLY A 83 18.72 3.82 4.93
N GLN A 84 17.57 4.24 4.41
CA GLN A 84 17.00 5.58 4.66
C GLN A 84 15.77 5.50 5.57
N LEU A 85 15.94 5.79 6.85
CA LEU A 85 14.82 6.07 7.76
C LEU A 85 14.34 7.51 7.51
N LYS A 86 13.17 7.68 6.91
CA LYS A 86 12.47 8.97 6.99
C LYS A 86 11.99 9.14 8.44
N SER A 87 12.55 10.12 9.14
CA SER A 87 11.97 10.57 10.41
C SER A 87 10.61 11.20 10.13
N SER A 88 9.54 10.42 10.28
CA SER A 88 8.19 10.97 10.35
C SER A 88 7.81 11.06 11.83
N ASN A 89 7.78 12.30 12.34
CA ASN A 89 7.19 12.58 13.64
C ASN A 89 5.68 12.35 13.53
N PHE A 90 5.22 11.15 13.89
CA PHE A 90 3.81 10.91 14.21
C PHE A 90 3.57 11.38 15.64
N PRO A 91 2.74 12.41 15.88
CA PRO A 91 2.24 12.68 17.22
C PRO A 91 1.28 11.56 17.64
N ILE A 92 1.48 11.06 18.87
CA ILE A 92 0.58 10.15 19.59
C ILE A 92 -0.80 10.78 19.85
#